data_AF-A0A9W6HU98-F1
#
_entry.id   AF-A0A9W6HU98-F1
#
_cell.length_a   1.000
_cell.length_b   1.000
_cell.length_c   1.000
_cell.angle_alpha   90.00
_cell.angle_beta   90.00
_cell.angle_gamma   90.00
#
_symmetry.space_group_name_H-M   'P 1'
#
loop_
_entity.id
_entity.type
_entity.pdbx_description
1 polymer ?
#
loop_
_entity_poly.entity_id
_entity_poly.type
_entity_poly.pdbx_seq_one_letter_code
_entity_poly.pdbx_strand_id
1 'polypeptide(L)'
;MTEELGEIAARINTNPLGRLMHGQRELFHSNLVGWFFEVLPDAADAVFRSYAPEGVDRGRFPEREPKNMDLVFHWPDRAPVVIENKVFSLPGKKQLDAYEATTRTWPHAPGLVLLSVSAPGFDAGNWQHLRYGDLATRIRAALPETETQTYEVETMRHYADLIEDLQRLIDTVDVRSDSETVWQNSTVNEVIGSSQMRAALHKARAQRVARAINDAIPTLEQPSGSGMTRAKPLVEAFEYVRIDGVDLHIGWQLQGDDFRRTAIYYDAPYKGDSDASRHQREEFSRQHPQFFTFPSPLAQKHHGRGEFNHFAPESVLKYVRVPGMTIAELKAAAAAVHAEIVAMRPSGGAGAKPATATRAAP
;
A
#
# COMPACT_ATOMS: atom_id res chain seq x y z
N MET A 1 -1.67 -24.87 -3.50
CA MET A 1 -1.71 -23.41 -3.65
C MET A 1 -2.93 -22.95 -4.45
N THR A 2 -3.10 -23.32 -5.73
CA THR A 2 -4.26 -22.86 -6.52
C THR A 2 -5.60 -23.41 -6.01
N GLU A 3 -5.64 -24.68 -5.60
CA GLU A 3 -6.84 -25.32 -5.04
C GLU A 3 -7.24 -24.69 -3.69
N GLU A 4 -6.27 -24.55 -2.78
CA GLU A 4 -6.42 -23.86 -1.49
C GLU A 4 -6.91 -22.40 -1.63
N LEU A 5 -6.39 -21.66 -2.62
CA LEU A 5 -6.87 -20.32 -2.97
C LEU A 5 -8.32 -20.34 -3.48
N GLY A 6 -8.67 -21.37 -4.25
CA GLY A 6 -10.04 -21.67 -4.67
C GLY A 6 -10.99 -21.83 -3.51
N GLU A 7 -10.59 -22.63 -2.52
CA GLU A 7 -11.38 -22.88 -1.33
C GLU A 7 -11.54 -21.63 -0.46
N ILE A 8 -10.47 -20.86 -0.23
CA ILE A 8 -10.53 -19.59 0.51
C ILE A 8 -11.48 -18.61 -0.19
N ALA A 9 -11.32 -18.42 -1.50
CA ALA A 9 -12.18 -17.55 -2.28
C ALA A 9 -13.65 -18.03 -2.27
N ALA A 10 -13.88 -19.34 -2.32
CA ALA A 10 -15.22 -19.91 -2.21
C ALA A 10 -15.86 -19.61 -0.85
N ARG A 11 -15.14 -19.80 0.26
CA ARG A 11 -15.64 -19.50 1.62
C ARG A 11 -15.97 -18.02 1.81
N ILE A 12 -15.13 -17.11 1.30
CA ILE A 12 -15.44 -15.67 1.30
C ILE A 12 -16.73 -15.38 0.52
N ASN A 13 -16.94 -16.04 -0.61
CA ASN A 13 -18.10 -15.81 -1.47
C ASN A 13 -19.41 -16.42 -0.95
N THR A 14 -19.34 -17.49 -0.17
CA THR A 14 -20.50 -18.12 0.49
C THR A 14 -20.88 -17.42 1.79
N ASN A 15 -19.94 -16.71 2.42
CA ASN A 15 -20.23 -15.87 3.58
C ASN A 15 -21.02 -14.60 3.18
N PRO A 16 -22.25 -14.38 3.69
CA PRO A 16 -23.05 -13.20 3.36
C PRO A 16 -22.34 -11.87 3.66
N LEU A 17 -21.56 -11.83 4.75
CA LEU A 17 -20.76 -10.66 5.11
C LEU A 17 -19.68 -10.34 4.06
N GLY A 18 -19.16 -11.37 3.39
CA GLY A 18 -18.22 -11.21 2.27
C GLY A 18 -18.84 -10.47 1.08
N ARG A 19 -20.13 -10.68 0.81
CA ARG A 19 -20.86 -9.95 -0.23
C ARG A 19 -21.11 -8.49 0.16
N LEU A 20 -21.49 -8.24 1.42
CA LEU A 20 -21.76 -6.89 1.94
C LEU A 20 -20.49 -6.03 1.99
N MET A 21 -19.36 -6.62 2.38
CA MET A 21 -18.05 -5.98 2.41
C MET A 21 -17.68 -5.32 1.08
N HIS A 22 -18.04 -5.90 -0.05
CA HIS A 22 -17.68 -5.32 -1.36
C HIS A 22 -18.40 -4.01 -1.68
N GLY A 23 -19.56 -3.74 -1.06
CA GLY A 23 -20.34 -2.53 -1.30
C GLY A 23 -19.78 -1.29 -0.61
N GLN A 24 -19.32 -1.42 0.64
CA GLN A 24 -18.85 -0.30 1.47
C GLN A 24 -17.37 -0.39 1.88
N ARG A 25 -16.66 -1.45 1.46
CA ARG A 25 -15.21 -1.62 1.60
C ARG A 25 -14.77 -1.42 3.06
N GLU A 26 -13.83 -0.51 3.33
CA GLU A 26 -13.33 -0.20 4.68
C GLU A 26 -14.47 0.13 5.66
N LEU A 27 -15.45 0.93 5.26
CA LEU A 27 -16.56 1.36 6.12
C LEU A 27 -17.40 0.20 6.64
N PHE A 28 -17.56 -0.87 5.85
CA PHE A 28 -18.25 -2.09 6.31
C PHE A 28 -17.60 -2.68 7.56
N HIS A 29 -16.27 -2.78 7.56
CA HIS A 29 -15.54 -3.38 8.69
C HIS A 29 -15.58 -2.46 9.91
N SER A 30 -15.40 -1.15 9.73
CA SER A 30 -15.48 -0.19 10.85
C SER A 30 -16.88 -0.17 11.47
N ASN A 31 -17.94 -0.27 10.65
CA ASN A 31 -19.32 -0.37 11.13
C ASN A 31 -19.56 -1.66 11.93
N LEU A 32 -19.10 -2.81 11.43
CA LEU A 32 -19.33 -4.08 12.09
C LEU A 32 -18.53 -4.22 13.39
N VAL A 33 -17.30 -3.70 13.41
CA VAL A 33 -16.46 -3.64 14.62
C VAL A 33 -17.04 -2.64 15.64
N GLY A 34 -17.58 -1.51 15.19
CA GLY A 34 -18.33 -0.58 16.04
C GLY A 34 -19.57 -1.21 16.66
N TRP A 35 -20.38 -1.92 15.86
CA TRP A 35 -21.54 -2.65 16.35
C TRP A 35 -21.15 -3.74 17.36
N PHE A 36 -20.11 -4.53 17.08
CA PHE A 36 -19.57 -5.52 18.02
C PHE A 36 -19.25 -4.92 19.40
N PHE A 37 -18.66 -3.72 19.42
CA PHE A 37 -18.32 -2.99 20.64
C PHE A 37 -19.54 -2.61 21.49
N GLU A 38 -20.67 -2.31 20.84
CA GLU A 38 -21.93 -1.96 21.48
C GLU A 38 -22.70 -3.18 21.97
N VAL A 39 -22.85 -4.20 21.13
CA VAL A 39 -23.80 -5.30 21.38
C VAL A 39 -23.22 -6.47 22.19
N LEU A 40 -21.89 -6.63 22.19
CA LEU A 40 -21.19 -7.69 22.93
C LEU A 40 -20.06 -7.08 23.79
N PRO A 41 -20.39 -6.29 24.82
CA PRO A 41 -19.42 -5.43 25.50
C PRO A 41 -18.29 -6.20 26.18
N ASP A 42 -18.57 -7.32 26.83
CA ASP A 42 -17.55 -8.13 27.53
C ASP A 42 -16.57 -8.75 26.54
N ALA A 43 -17.09 -9.30 25.43
CA ALA A 43 -16.26 -9.87 24.37
C ALA A 43 -15.42 -8.78 23.68
N ALA A 44 -16.02 -7.62 23.39
CA ALA A 44 -15.29 -6.50 22.80
C ALA A 44 -14.21 -5.95 23.73
N ASP A 45 -14.45 -5.92 25.04
CA ASP A 45 -13.45 -5.52 26.03
C ASP A 45 -12.27 -6.49 26.06
N ALA A 46 -12.52 -7.80 26.02
CA ALA A 46 -11.47 -8.81 25.93
C ALA A 46 -10.60 -8.64 24.66
N VAL A 47 -11.17 -8.14 23.56
CA VAL A 47 -10.45 -7.90 22.30
C VAL A 47 -9.66 -6.59 22.32
N PHE A 48 -10.29 -5.48 22.73
CA PHE A 48 -9.78 -4.12 22.46
C PHE A 48 -9.29 -3.36 23.69
N ARG A 49 -9.74 -3.69 24.90
CA ARG A 49 -9.48 -2.85 26.09
C ARG A 49 -8.01 -2.78 26.46
N SER A 50 -7.21 -3.80 26.08
CA SER A 50 -5.76 -3.80 26.28
C SER A 50 -5.02 -2.71 25.49
N TYR A 51 -5.64 -2.16 24.44
CA TYR A 51 -5.10 -1.02 23.69
C TYR A 51 -5.42 0.34 24.33
N ALA A 52 -6.36 0.38 25.29
CA ALA A 52 -6.84 1.60 25.92
C ALA A 52 -5.94 1.96 27.12
N PRO A 53 -5.18 3.06 27.06
CA PRO A 53 -4.39 3.52 28.21
C PRO A 53 -5.28 3.88 29.41
N GLU A 54 -4.65 4.00 30.58
CA GLU A 54 -5.31 4.58 31.74
C GLU A 54 -5.78 6.02 31.44
N GLY A 55 -6.98 6.34 31.86
CA GLY A 55 -7.64 7.62 31.58
C GLY A 55 -9.11 7.56 31.97
N VAL A 56 -9.86 8.61 31.68
CA VAL A 56 -11.32 8.67 31.91
C VAL A 56 -11.95 9.33 30.69
N ASP A 57 -13.12 8.86 30.29
CA ASP A 57 -13.88 9.45 29.18
C ASP A 57 -15.39 9.53 29.52
N ARG A 58 -16.17 10.13 28.62
CA ARG A 58 -17.58 10.48 28.81
C ARG A 58 -18.54 9.29 28.85
N GLY A 59 -18.08 8.06 28.62
CA GLY A 59 -18.89 6.85 28.67
C GLY A 59 -18.43 5.75 27.71
N ARG A 60 -19.27 4.73 27.53
CA ARG A 60 -19.04 3.64 26.58
C ARG A 60 -19.85 3.86 25.30
N PHE A 61 -19.17 4.08 24.19
CA PHE A 61 -19.77 4.12 22.85
C PHE A 61 -18.66 4.08 21.78
N PRO A 62 -18.96 3.60 20.56
CA PRO A 62 -18.11 3.81 19.40
C PRO A 62 -18.45 5.15 18.72
N GLU A 63 -17.44 5.88 18.27
CA GLU A 63 -17.58 7.06 17.42
C GLU A 63 -16.99 6.73 16.04
N ARG A 64 -17.79 6.86 14.99
CA ARG A 64 -17.40 6.54 13.61
C ARG A 64 -17.09 7.80 12.83
N GLU A 65 -16.01 7.75 12.04
CA GLU A 65 -15.55 8.85 11.19
C GLU A 65 -15.25 10.21 11.91
N PRO A 66 -14.95 10.29 13.23
CA PRO A 66 -14.66 11.58 13.85
C PRO A 66 -13.38 12.17 13.28
N LYS A 67 -13.45 13.39 12.74
CA LYS A 67 -12.30 14.08 12.11
C LYS A 67 -11.58 13.20 11.07
N ASN A 68 -12.34 12.36 10.36
CA ASN A 68 -11.89 11.40 9.35
C ASN A 68 -11.16 10.14 9.87
N MET A 69 -11.06 9.93 11.19
CA MET A 69 -10.57 8.66 11.76
C MET A 69 -11.63 7.59 11.62
N ASP A 70 -11.29 6.37 11.17
CA ASP A 70 -12.29 5.36 10.84
C ASP A 70 -13.19 4.98 12.04
N LEU A 71 -12.59 4.79 13.21
CA LEU A 71 -13.32 4.39 14.43
C LEU A 71 -12.58 4.85 15.70
N VAL A 72 -13.33 5.31 16.69
CA VAL A 72 -12.82 5.61 18.03
C VAL A 72 -13.68 4.91 19.07
N PHE A 73 -13.06 4.17 19.97
CA PHE A 73 -13.73 3.53 21.10
C PHE A 73 -13.53 4.32 22.37
N HIS A 74 -14.62 4.48 23.11
CA HIS A 74 -14.64 5.16 24.39
C HIS A 74 -15.07 4.19 25.49
N TRP A 75 -14.42 4.30 26.65
CA TRP A 75 -14.80 3.64 27.90
C TRP A 75 -14.92 4.69 28.99
N PRO A 76 -15.78 4.49 30.01
CA PRO A 76 -15.87 5.43 31.12
C PRO A 76 -14.57 5.53 31.94
N ASP A 77 -13.77 4.47 31.98
CA ASP A 77 -12.61 4.34 32.87
C ASP A 77 -11.27 4.15 32.11
N ARG A 78 -11.21 4.49 30.82
CA ARG A 78 -9.97 4.45 30.02
C ARG A 78 -9.90 5.65 29.09
N ALA A 79 -8.68 5.96 28.63
CA ALA A 79 -8.51 6.86 27.49
C ALA A 79 -9.08 6.21 26.21
N PRO A 80 -9.51 7.00 25.21
CA PRO A 80 -10.05 6.45 23.98
C PRO A 80 -9.04 5.60 23.21
N VAL A 81 -9.53 4.74 22.31
CA VAL A 81 -8.70 4.03 21.33
C VAL A 81 -9.12 4.45 19.93
N VAL A 82 -8.18 4.99 19.16
CA VAL A 82 -8.35 5.27 17.73
C VAL A 82 -7.95 4.03 16.94
N ILE A 83 -8.82 3.60 16.04
CA ILE A 83 -8.60 2.50 15.12
C ILE A 83 -8.64 3.05 13.69
N GLU A 84 -7.52 2.95 12.99
CA GLU A 84 -7.46 3.18 11.55
C GLU A 84 -7.53 1.83 10.83
N ASN A 85 -8.47 1.68 9.91
CA ASN A 85 -8.83 0.42 9.28
C ASN A 85 -8.42 0.39 7.80
N LYS A 86 -7.58 -0.59 7.43
CA LYS A 86 -7.07 -0.77 6.06
C LYS A 86 -7.22 -2.21 5.58
N VAL A 87 -8.33 -2.50 4.87
CA VAL A 87 -8.57 -3.80 4.22
C VAL A 87 -8.22 -3.77 2.72
N PHE A 88 -8.70 -2.78 1.96
CA PHE A 88 -8.55 -2.72 0.49
C PHE A 88 -7.55 -1.65 0.03
N SER A 89 -6.91 -1.00 0.99
CA SER A 89 -5.94 0.07 0.84
C SER A 89 -4.71 -0.21 1.69
N LEU A 90 -3.58 0.42 1.32
CA LEU A 90 -2.36 0.33 2.10
C LEU A 90 -2.37 1.40 3.20
N PRO A 91 -1.78 1.15 4.37
CA PRO A 91 -1.56 2.18 5.38
C PRO A 91 -0.73 3.34 4.79
N GLY A 92 -1.08 4.58 5.13
CA GLY A 92 -0.38 5.78 4.63
C GLY A 92 0.25 6.57 5.77
N LYS A 93 1.58 6.76 5.73
CA LYS A 93 2.31 7.45 6.81
C LYS A 93 1.77 8.85 7.12
N LYS A 94 1.55 9.68 6.09
CA LYS A 94 1.03 11.05 6.26
C LYS A 94 -0.34 11.07 6.96
N GLN A 95 -1.18 10.08 6.69
CA GLN A 95 -2.49 9.97 7.31
C GLN A 95 -2.35 9.65 8.81
N LEU A 96 -1.52 8.65 9.15
CA LEU A 96 -1.25 8.27 10.53
C LEU A 96 -0.62 9.43 11.33
N ASP A 97 0.35 10.12 10.75
CA ASP A 97 1.00 11.30 11.36
C ASP A 97 -0.02 12.44 11.62
N ALA A 98 -0.96 12.66 10.68
CA ALA A 98 -2.00 13.68 10.84
C ALA A 98 -3.00 13.34 11.95
N TYR A 99 -3.32 12.06 12.12
CA TYR A 99 -4.16 11.61 13.23
C TYR A 99 -3.45 11.71 14.57
N GLU A 100 -2.17 11.34 14.65
CA GLU A 100 -1.37 11.60 15.86
C GLU A 100 -1.35 13.09 16.23
N ALA A 101 -1.14 13.97 15.25
CA ALA A 101 -1.17 15.41 15.49
C ALA A 101 -2.54 15.88 15.97
N THR A 102 -3.62 15.32 15.44
CA THR A 102 -5.00 15.63 15.81
C THR A 102 -5.31 15.19 17.24
N THR A 103 -4.89 13.98 17.62
CA THR A 103 -5.21 13.38 18.94
C THR A 103 -4.35 13.95 20.07
N ARG A 104 -3.21 14.57 19.80
CA ARG A 104 -2.43 15.32 20.81
C ARG A 104 -3.21 16.43 21.51
N THR A 105 -4.29 16.91 20.90
CA THR A 105 -5.16 17.94 21.48
C THR A 105 -6.23 17.38 22.44
N TRP A 106 -6.30 16.05 22.59
CA TRP A 106 -7.30 15.41 23.42
C TRP A 106 -6.89 15.43 24.91
N PRO A 107 -7.85 15.37 25.85
CA PRO A 107 -7.56 15.41 27.29
C PRO A 107 -6.63 14.28 27.75
N HIS A 108 -6.74 13.11 27.12
CA HIS A 108 -5.89 11.96 27.36
C HIS A 108 -5.36 11.44 26.02
N ALA A 109 -4.09 11.04 25.99
CA ALA A 109 -3.49 10.42 24.82
C ALA A 109 -4.20 9.09 24.53
N PRO A 110 -4.79 8.90 23.34
CA PRO A 110 -5.51 7.68 23.04
C PRO A 110 -4.54 6.54 22.72
N GLY A 111 -5.03 5.30 22.84
CA GLY A 111 -4.41 4.17 22.16
C GLY A 111 -4.55 4.32 20.64
N LEU A 112 -3.52 3.94 19.88
CA LEU A 112 -3.52 4.04 18.42
C LEU A 112 -3.34 2.64 17.81
N VAL A 113 -4.34 2.17 17.08
CA VAL A 113 -4.36 0.84 16.48
C VAL A 113 -4.50 0.96 14.97
N LEU A 114 -3.53 0.42 14.24
CA LEU A 114 -3.63 0.22 12.80
C LEU A 114 -4.19 -1.19 12.57
N LEU A 115 -5.48 -1.30 12.26
CA LEU A 115 -6.12 -2.55 11.90
C LEU A 115 -5.97 -2.76 10.39
N SER A 116 -5.04 -3.63 9.96
CA SER A 116 -4.77 -3.80 8.54
C SER A 116 -4.37 -5.21 8.13
N VAL A 117 -4.76 -5.61 6.92
CA VAL A 117 -4.39 -6.91 6.34
C VAL A 117 -2.91 -6.99 6.00
N SER A 118 -2.29 -5.85 5.67
CA SER A 118 -0.86 -5.74 5.37
C SER A 118 -0.18 -4.82 6.36
N ALA A 119 1.00 -5.22 6.81
CA ALA A 119 1.86 -4.39 7.65
C ALA A 119 2.25 -3.09 6.92
N PRO A 120 2.41 -1.97 7.65
CA PRO A 120 2.93 -0.75 7.05
C PRO A 120 4.36 -0.99 6.52
N GLY A 121 4.66 -0.41 5.35
CA GLY A 121 6.00 -0.47 4.75
C GLY A 121 6.96 0.60 5.27
N PHE A 122 6.64 1.21 6.40
CA PHE A 122 7.33 2.33 7.02
C PHE A 122 7.23 2.21 8.54
N ASP A 123 8.05 2.96 9.26
CA ASP A 123 7.95 3.08 10.72
C ASP A 123 6.65 3.81 11.11
N ALA A 124 5.73 3.08 11.71
CA ALA A 124 4.42 3.56 12.12
C ALA A 124 4.43 4.26 13.49
N GLY A 125 5.59 4.42 14.14
CA GLY A 125 5.71 5.17 15.39
C GLY A 125 4.86 4.57 16.51
N ASN A 126 3.90 5.34 17.03
CA ASN A 126 3.08 4.94 18.17
C ASN A 126 1.92 3.99 17.81
N TRP A 127 1.70 3.73 16.53
CA TRP A 127 0.61 2.87 16.07
C TRP A 127 0.94 1.41 16.31
N GLN A 128 0.07 0.74 17.07
CA GLN A 128 0.13 -0.71 17.24
C GLN A 128 -0.54 -1.39 16.05
N HIS A 129 0.19 -2.24 15.32
CA HIS A 129 -0.38 -2.99 14.20
C HIS A 129 -1.16 -4.20 14.71
N LEU A 130 -2.45 -4.24 14.40
CA LEU A 130 -3.33 -5.39 14.61
C LEU A 130 -3.67 -6.00 13.25
N ARG A 131 -3.22 -7.24 13.00
CA ARG A 131 -3.59 -7.95 11.78
C ARG A 131 -5.02 -8.44 11.87
N TYR A 132 -5.68 -8.55 10.72
CA TYR A 132 -7.04 -9.10 10.67
C TYR A 132 -7.11 -10.57 11.12
N GLY A 133 -6.07 -11.36 10.85
CA GLY A 133 -5.96 -12.72 11.39
C GLY A 133 -5.88 -12.75 12.92
N ASP A 134 -5.13 -11.83 13.53
CA ASP A 134 -5.03 -11.72 14.99
C ASP A 134 -6.36 -11.25 15.60
N LEU A 135 -7.04 -10.32 14.93
CA LEU A 135 -8.38 -9.89 15.31
C LEU A 135 -9.38 -11.05 15.27
N ALA A 136 -9.35 -11.90 14.23
CA ALA A 136 -10.20 -13.10 14.16
C ALA A 136 -9.99 -14.01 15.36
N THR A 137 -8.73 -14.33 15.67
CA THR A 137 -8.39 -15.18 16.81
C THR A 137 -8.87 -14.59 18.12
N ARG A 138 -8.67 -13.28 18.34
CA ARG A 138 -9.13 -12.59 19.54
C ARG A 138 -10.66 -12.60 19.67
N ILE A 139 -11.38 -12.34 18.56
CA ILE A 139 -12.85 -12.40 18.55
C ILE A 139 -13.32 -13.81 18.94
N ARG A 140 -12.79 -14.87 18.30
CA ARG A 140 -13.21 -16.24 18.61
C ARG A 140 -12.95 -16.63 20.07
N ALA A 141 -11.81 -16.21 20.61
CA ALA A 141 -11.46 -16.47 22.01
C ALA A 141 -12.35 -15.70 23.00
N ALA A 142 -12.87 -14.54 22.60
CA ALA A 142 -13.70 -13.67 23.43
C ALA A 142 -15.20 -13.95 23.33
N LEU A 143 -15.66 -14.60 22.25
CA LEU A 143 -17.06 -14.92 22.08
C LEU A 143 -17.51 -16.03 23.05
N PRO A 144 -18.76 -15.99 23.54
CA PRO A 144 -19.33 -17.06 24.35
C PRO A 144 -19.25 -18.43 23.66
N GLU A 145 -19.28 -19.50 24.45
CA GLU A 145 -19.26 -20.88 23.95
C GLU A 145 -20.42 -21.20 22.99
N THR A 146 -20.28 -22.28 22.24
CA THR A 146 -21.17 -22.70 21.15
C THR A 146 -22.64 -22.89 21.55
N GLU A 147 -22.93 -23.09 22.83
CA GLU A 147 -24.30 -23.25 23.35
C GLU A 147 -25.09 -21.92 23.36
N THR A 148 -24.41 -20.77 23.33
CA THR A 148 -25.05 -19.46 23.20
C THR A 148 -25.13 -19.05 21.73
N GLN A 149 -26.29 -19.29 21.11
CA GLN A 149 -26.55 -18.97 19.69
C GLN A 149 -27.43 -17.72 19.57
N THR A 150 -26.88 -16.55 19.91
CA THR A 150 -27.55 -15.28 19.58
C THR A 150 -27.15 -14.82 18.19
N TYR A 151 -27.99 -13.98 17.58
CA TYR A 151 -27.70 -13.37 16.28
C TYR A 151 -26.36 -12.63 16.27
N GLU A 152 -26.07 -11.91 17.35
CA GLU A 152 -24.85 -11.14 17.55
C GLU A 152 -23.60 -12.03 17.57
N VAL A 153 -23.65 -13.12 18.33
CA VAL A 153 -22.55 -14.07 18.47
C VAL A 153 -22.28 -14.78 17.14
N GLU A 154 -23.31 -15.29 16.46
CA GLU A 154 -23.14 -15.96 15.15
C GLU A 154 -22.63 -14.99 14.07
N THR A 155 -23.12 -13.75 14.06
CA THR A 155 -22.62 -12.72 13.14
C THR A 155 -21.12 -12.48 13.35
N MET A 156 -20.67 -12.41 14.59
CA MET A 156 -19.24 -12.21 14.89
C MET A 156 -18.38 -13.45 14.65
N ARG A 157 -18.93 -14.68 14.79
CA ARG A 157 -18.26 -15.91 14.35
C ARG A 157 -18.02 -15.89 12.84
N HIS A 158 -19.07 -15.60 12.07
CA HIS A 158 -18.97 -15.45 10.61
C HIS A 158 -18.03 -14.32 10.20
N TYR A 159 -17.99 -13.21 10.95
CA TYR A 159 -17.04 -12.13 10.68
C TYR A 159 -15.60 -12.56 10.95
N ALA A 160 -15.33 -13.26 12.06
CA ALA A 160 -14.01 -13.79 12.37
C ALA A 160 -13.52 -14.75 11.27
N ASP A 161 -14.40 -15.63 10.78
CA ASP A 161 -14.09 -16.54 9.66
C ASP A 161 -13.79 -15.77 8.38
N LEU A 162 -14.60 -14.75 8.06
CA LEU A 162 -14.38 -13.90 6.88
C LEU A 162 -13.01 -13.22 6.93
N ILE A 163 -12.68 -12.55 8.04
CA ILE A 163 -11.46 -11.76 8.11
C ILE A 163 -10.20 -12.63 8.25
N GLU A 164 -10.31 -13.83 8.81
CA GLU A 164 -9.22 -14.80 8.76
C GLU A 164 -8.97 -15.28 7.32
N ASP A 165 -10.03 -15.65 6.59
CA ASP A 165 -9.89 -16.06 5.19
C ASP A 165 -9.33 -14.93 4.32
N LEU A 166 -9.71 -13.67 4.59
CA LEU A 166 -9.10 -12.50 3.95
C LEU A 166 -7.61 -12.38 4.25
N GLN A 167 -7.22 -12.55 5.52
CA GLN A 167 -5.80 -12.51 5.89
C GLN A 167 -5.02 -13.62 5.19
N ARG A 168 -5.54 -14.85 5.19
CA ARG A 168 -4.91 -15.99 4.51
C ARG A 168 -4.76 -15.74 3.01
N LEU A 169 -5.77 -15.17 2.37
CA LEU A 169 -5.73 -14.80 0.96
C LEU A 169 -4.65 -13.75 0.66
N ILE A 170 -4.47 -12.76 1.52
CA ILE A 170 -3.42 -11.75 1.36
C ILE A 170 -2.03 -12.34 1.62
N ASP A 171 -1.88 -13.24 2.59
CA ASP A 171 -0.60 -13.90 2.90
C ASP A 171 -0.10 -14.82 1.75
N THR A 172 -0.97 -15.17 0.80
CA THR A 172 -0.55 -15.91 -0.40
C THR A 172 0.18 -15.04 -1.41
N VAL A 173 0.11 -13.71 -1.30
CA VAL A 173 0.77 -12.78 -2.23
C VAL A 173 2.11 -12.26 -1.72
N ASP A 174 2.60 -12.79 -0.60
CA ASP A 174 3.94 -12.50 -0.09
C ASP A 174 5.06 -12.88 -1.06
N VAL A 175 6.16 -12.13 -0.98
CA VAL A 175 7.37 -12.45 -1.72
C VAL A 175 8.17 -13.51 -0.98
N ARG A 176 8.22 -14.75 -1.51
CA ARG A 176 8.81 -15.90 -0.80
C ARG A 176 10.18 -16.30 -1.31
N SER A 177 10.46 -16.01 -2.58
CA SER A 177 11.71 -16.37 -3.23
C SER A 177 12.06 -15.35 -4.31
N ASP A 178 13.35 -15.19 -4.59
CA ASP A 178 13.82 -14.36 -5.70
C ASP A 178 13.54 -14.99 -7.07
N SER A 179 13.28 -16.31 -7.14
CA SER A 179 12.97 -17.03 -8.38
C SER A 179 11.52 -16.90 -8.85
N GLU A 180 10.62 -16.39 -8.01
CA GLU A 180 9.21 -16.25 -8.38
C GLU A 180 8.98 -15.03 -9.27
N THR A 181 7.89 -15.03 -10.04
CA THR A 181 7.50 -13.90 -10.87
C THR A 181 7.03 -12.72 -10.03
N VAL A 182 7.33 -11.50 -10.45
CA VAL A 182 6.92 -10.28 -9.74
C VAL A 182 5.40 -10.23 -9.60
N TRP A 183 4.68 -10.49 -10.70
CA TRP A 183 3.23 -10.62 -10.70
C TRP A 183 2.82 -12.08 -10.67
N GLN A 184 1.86 -12.40 -9.81
CA GLN A 184 1.29 -13.74 -9.77
C GLN A 184 0.50 -14.02 -11.04
N ASN A 185 0.61 -15.25 -11.54
CA ASN A 185 0.00 -15.70 -12.79
C ASN A 185 -1.54 -15.58 -12.78
N SER A 186 -2.15 -15.53 -13.96
CA SER A 186 -3.60 -15.27 -14.17
C SER A 186 -4.52 -16.21 -13.39
N THR A 187 -4.06 -17.42 -13.06
CA THR A 187 -4.85 -18.45 -12.38
C THR A 187 -5.39 -18.00 -11.01
N VAL A 188 -4.63 -17.20 -10.24
CA VAL A 188 -5.13 -16.64 -8.96
C VAL A 188 -6.22 -15.60 -9.21
N ASN A 189 -6.12 -14.83 -10.30
CA ASN A 189 -7.12 -13.82 -10.68
C ASN A 189 -8.39 -14.42 -11.30
N GLU A 190 -8.33 -15.64 -11.82
CA GLU A 190 -9.48 -16.36 -12.40
C GLU A 190 -10.37 -16.96 -11.32
N VAL A 191 -9.77 -17.41 -10.21
CA VAL A 191 -10.46 -17.99 -9.06
C VAL A 191 -11.22 -16.94 -8.24
N ILE A 192 -10.75 -15.69 -8.25
CA ILE A 192 -11.31 -14.62 -7.44
C ILE A 192 -12.33 -13.82 -8.26
N GLY A 193 -13.61 -14.13 -8.06
CA GLY A 193 -14.71 -13.48 -8.78
C GLY A 193 -14.89 -11.98 -8.51
N SER A 194 -14.33 -11.43 -7.43
CA SER A 194 -14.47 -10.02 -7.04
C SER A 194 -13.35 -9.14 -7.60
N SER A 195 -13.70 -8.11 -8.35
CA SER A 195 -12.73 -7.13 -8.88
C SER A 195 -11.99 -6.36 -7.77
N GLN A 196 -12.68 -6.09 -6.66
CA GLN A 196 -12.17 -5.38 -5.51
C GLN A 196 -11.12 -6.23 -4.77
N MET A 197 -11.38 -7.53 -4.65
CA MET A 197 -10.44 -8.46 -4.04
C MET A 197 -9.18 -8.62 -4.89
N ARG A 198 -9.33 -8.74 -6.22
CA ARG A 198 -8.18 -8.77 -7.14
C ARG A 198 -7.34 -7.50 -7.03
N ALA A 199 -7.97 -6.34 -6.96
CA ALA A 199 -7.26 -5.08 -6.77
C ALA A 199 -6.52 -5.01 -5.42
N ALA A 200 -7.11 -5.56 -4.33
CA ALA A 200 -6.45 -5.62 -3.04
C ALA A 200 -5.20 -6.52 -3.07
N LEU A 201 -5.31 -7.69 -3.71
CA LEU A 201 -4.19 -8.62 -3.88
C LEU A 201 -3.07 -8.04 -4.75
N HIS A 202 -3.42 -7.33 -5.82
CA HIS A 202 -2.43 -6.62 -6.64
C HIS A 202 -1.71 -5.53 -5.85
N LYS A 203 -2.43 -4.75 -5.04
CA LYS A 203 -1.82 -3.74 -4.16
C LYS A 203 -0.91 -4.38 -3.10
N ALA A 204 -1.40 -5.43 -2.43
CA ALA A 204 -0.62 -6.14 -1.43
C ALA A 204 0.65 -6.72 -2.06
N ARG A 205 0.54 -7.41 -3.21
CA ARG A 205 1.69 -7.93 -3.95
C ARG A 205 2.69 -6.82 -4.31
N ALA A 206 2.21 -5.72 -4.88
CA ALA A 206 3.04 -4.57 -5.22
C ALA A 206 3.78 -4.01 -3.99
N GLN A 207 3.11 -3.92 -2.84
CA GLN A 207 3.75 -3.49 -1.59
C GLN A 207 4.86 -4.45 -1.15
N ARG A 208 4.63 -5.77 -1.23
CA ARG A 208 5.64 -6.78 -0.86
C ARG A 208 6.84 -6.76 -1.80
N VAL A 209 6.60 -6.54 -3.09
CA VAL A 209 7.66 -6.34 -4.08
C VAL A 209 8.45 -5.07 -3.77
N ALA A 210 7.80 -3.93 -3.52
CA ALA A 210 8.47 -2.68 -3.17
C ALA A 210 9.33 -2.84 -1.90
N ARG A 211 8.82 -3.54 -0.88
CA ARG A 211 9.60 -3.89 0.32
C ARG A 211 10.84 -4.72 -0.02
N ALA A 212 10.69 -5.76 -0.84
CA ALA A 212 11.82 -6.59 -1.27
C ALA A 212 12.89 -5.79 -2.03
N ILE A 213 12.50 -4.73 -2.76
CA ILE A 213 13.45 -3.79 -3.38
C ILE A 213 14.14 -2.92 -2.33
N ASN A 214 13.39 -2.37 -1.37
CA ASN A 214 13.96 -1.55 -0.30
C ASN A 214 14.97 -2.31 0.55
N ASP A 215 14.68 -3.59 0.85
CA ASP A 215 15.60 -4.47 1.57
C ASP A 215 16.87 -4.79 0.74
N ALA A 216 16.73 -4.91 -0.59
CA ALA A 216 17.85 -5.18 -1.49
C ALA A 216 18.70 -3.94 -1.78
N ILE A 217 18.13 -2.74 -1.70
CA ILE A 217 18.78 -1.46 -2.02
C ILE A 217 18.48 -0.45 -0.90
N PRO A 218 19.09 -0.62 0.29
CA PRO A 218 18.82 0.26 1.44
C PRO A 218 19.33 1.69 1.24
N THR A 219 20.15 1.94 0.21
CA THR A 219 20.75 3.23 -0.14
C THR A 219 19.91 4.06 -1.12
N LEU A 220 18.71 3.60 -1.49
CA LEU A 220 17.80 4.43 -2.27
C LEU A 220 17.54 5.75 -1.53
N GLU A 221 17.61 6.88 -2.25
CA GLU A 221 17.33 8.20 -1.67
C GLU A 221 15.93 8.26 -1.04
N GLN A 222 14.97 7.58 -1.66
CA GLN A 222 13.63 7.40 -1.16
C GLN A 222 13.24 5.93 -1.30
N PRO A 223 12.49 5.35 -0.34
CA PRO A 223 11.96 4.01 -0.48
C PRO A 223 11.17 3.86 -1.78
N SER A 224 11.32 2.72 -2.43
CA SER A 224 10.49 2.28 -3.54
C SER A 224 9.02 2.33 -3.16
N GLY A 225 8.21 2.89 -4.05
CA GLY A 225 6.77 3.03 -3.90
C GLY A 225 6.00 1.86 -4.52
N SER A 226 4.74 1.70 -4.11
CA SER A 226 3.83 0.69 -4.65
C SER A 226 2.43 1.26 -4.81
N GLY A 227 1.72 0.91 -5.88
CA GLY A 227 0.36 1.40 -6.10
C GLY A 227 -0.38 0.66 -7.21
N MET A 228 -1.41 1.31 -7.74
CA MET A 228 -2.19 0.84 -8.89
C MET A 228 -2.39 1.98 -9.87
N THR A 229 -2.27 1.69 -11.16
CA THR A 229 -2.57 2.66 -12.23
C THR A 229 -3.18 1.93 -13.41
N ARG A 230 -4.30 2.47 -13.92
CA ARG A 230 -5.10 1.84 -14.99
C ARG A 230 -5.41 0.36 -14.70
N ALA A 231 -5.79 0.06 -13.45
CA ALA A 231 -6.05 -1.29 -12.93
C ALA A 231 -4.88 -2.28 -13.02
N LYS A 232 -3.64 -1.80 -13.20
CA LYS A 232 -2.41 -2.61 -13.13
C LYS A 232 -1.62 -2.29 -11.87
N PRO A 233 -0.99 -3.30 -11.23
CA PRO A 233 -0.05 -3.06 -10.15
C PRO A 233 1.12 -2.21 -10.63
N LEU A 234 1.65 -1.39 -9.74
CA LEU A 234 2.78 -0.50 -9.96
C LEU A 234 3.77 -0.68 -8.81
N VAL A 235 5.04 -0.86 -9.15
CA VAL A 235 6.17 -0.66 -8.24
C VAL A 235 7.15 0.29 -8.91
N GLU A 236 7.78 1.17 -8.15
CA GLU A 236 8.64 2.20 -8.70
C GLU A 236 9.70 2.68 -7.73
N ALA A 237 10.81 3.17 -8.27
CA ALA A 237 11.84 3.87 -7.51
C ALA A 237 12.32 5.06 -8.33
N PHE A 238 12.43 6.21 -7.68
CA PHE A 238 12.84 7.46 -8.30
C PHE A 238 13.79 8.22 -7.38
N GLU A 239 14.83 8.76 -7.98
CA GLU A 239 15.89 9.46 -7.28
C GLU A 239 16.12 10.82 -7.93
N TYR A 240 16.37 11.81 -7.08
CA TYR A 240 16.64 13.17 -7.48
C TYR A 240 18.06 13.29 -8.03
N VAL A 241 18.16 14.04 -9.11
CA VAL A 241 19.42 14.47 -9.73
C VAL A 241 19.29 15.92 -10.20
N ARG A 242 20.44 16.59 -10.29
CA ARG A 242 20.57 17.88 -10.97
C ARG A 242 21.56 17.71 -12.12
N ILE A 243 21.09 17.77 -13.36
CA ILE A 243 21.90 17.59 -14.57
C ILE A 243 21.73 18.82 -15.44
N ASP A 244 22.83 19.40 -15.90
CA ASP A 244 22.86 20.60 -16.75
C ASP A 244 21.97 21.74 -16.23
N GLY A 245 21.96 21.90 -14.91
CA GLY A 245 21.20 22.94 -14.22
C GLY A 245 19.71 22.65 -14.00
N VAL A 246 19.20 21.50 -14.46
CA VAL A 246 17.79 21.09 -14.36
C VAL A 246 17.59 20.14 -13.19
N ASP A 247 16.58 20.42 -12.35
CA ASP A 247 16.15 19.56 -11.25
C ASP A 247 15.09 18.55 -11.72
N LEU A 248 15.37 17.26 -11.55
CA LEU A 248 14.47 16.18 -11.96
C LEU A 248 14.62 14.94 -11.08
N HIS A 249 13.62 14.07 -11.12
CA HIS A 249 13.77 12.69 -10.68
C HIS A 249 13.92 11.79 -11.88
N ILE A 250 14.87 10.86 -11.80
CA ILE A 250 15.02 9.78 -12.77
C ILE A 250 14.91 8.45 -12.06
N GLY A 251 14.43 7.43 -12.76
CA GLY A 251 14.14 6.16 -12.11
C GLY A 251 13.42 5.18 -13.00
N TRP A 252 12.72 4.27 -12.36
CA TRP A 252 12.01 3.21 -13.05
C TRP A 252 10.62 2.96 -12.46
N GLN A 253 9.76 2.40 -13.29
CA GLN A 253 8.43 1.92 -12.92
C GLN A 253 8.22 0.54 -13.56
N LEU A 254 7.70 -0.40 -12.79
CA LEU A 254 7.13 -1.65 -13.32
C LEU A 254 5.61 -1.55 -13.17
N GLN A 255 4.90 -1.30 -14.28
CA GLN A 255 3.43 -1.22 -14.31
C GLN A 255 2.84 -2.40 -15.09
N GLY A 256 2.29 -3.40 -14.39
CA GLY A 256 2.08 -4.71 -15.00
C GLY A 256 3.39 -5.19 -15.65
N ASP A 257 3.32 -5.73 -16.86
CA ASP A 257 4.52 -6.23 -17.54
C ASP A 257 5.32 -5.13 -18.28
N ASP A 258 5.09 -3.86 -17.99
CA ASP A 258 5.85 -2.75 -18.59
C ASP A 258 6.93 -2.26 -17.62
N PHE A 259 8.19 -2.57 -17.89
CA PHE A 259 9.32 -1.94 -17.23
C PHE A 259 9.65 -0.64 -17.95
N ARG A 260 9.64 0.48 -17.22
CA ARG A 260 9.74 1.83 -17.77
C ARG A 260 10.91 2.55 -17.14
N ARG A 261 11.71 3.21 -17.97
CA ARG A 261 12.67 4.22 -17.54
C ARG A 261 12.03 5.57 -17.71
N THR A 262 12.02 6.37 -16.64
CA THR A 262 11.21 7.57 -16.55
C THR A 262 12.01 8.72 -15.96
N ALA A 263 11.86 9.91 -16.55
CA ALA A 263 12.32 11.18 -16.02
C ALA A 263 11.10 12.05 -15.66
N ILE A 264 11.12 12.72 -14.50
CA ILE A 264 10.05 13.58 -13.98
C ILE A 264 10.64 14.96 -13.69
N TYR A 265 10.11 15.99 -14.35
CA TYR A 265 10.62 17.36 -14.32
C TYR A 265 9.80 18.26 -13.41
N TYR A 266 10.44 19.11 -12.60
CA TYR A 266 9.75 19.97 -11.63
C TYR A 266 9.68 21.44 -12.02
N ASP A 267 10.67 21.92 -12.77
CA ASP A 267 10.87 23.34 -13.00
C ASP A 267 10.25 23.82 -14.31
N ALA A 268 9.92 25.11 -14.37
CA ALA A 268 9.76 25.78 -15.65
C ALA A 268 11.11 25.76 -16.41
N PRO A 269 11.13 25.58 -17.74
CA PRO A 269 9.99 25.52 -18.66
C PRO A 269 9.36 24.14 -18.82
N TYR A 270 9.83 23.13 -18.10
CA TYR A 270 9.41 21.72 -18.25
C TYR A 270 8.08 21.40 -17.59
N LYS A 271 7.54 22.29 -16.74
CA LYS A 271 6.30 22.06 -16.01
C LYS A 271 5.05 22.31 -16.87
N GLY A 272 4.00 21.51 -16.66
CA GLY A 272 2.68 21.71 -17.27
C GLY A 272 2.46 20.98 -18.59
N ASP A 273 1.25 21.08 -19.12
CA ASP A 273 0.69 20.31 -20.23
C ASP A 273 0.77 21.01 -21.61
N SER A 274 1.36 22.20 -21.69
CA SER A 274 1.54 22.93 -22.94
C SER A 274 2.41 22.19 -23.96
N ASP A 275 2.21 22.46 -25.25
CA ASP A 275 3.07 21.93 -26.31
C ASP A 275 4.52 22.40 -26.17
N ALA A 276 4.73 23.63 -25.70
CA ALA A 276 6.06 24.19 -25.45
C ALA A 276 6.79 23.42 -24.34
N SER A 277 6.16 23.22 -23.18
CA SER A 277 6.75 22.47 -22.07
C SER A 277 7.00 21.01 -22.45
N ARG A 278 6.10 20.38 -23.22
CA ARG A 278 6.31 19.05 -23.79
C ARG A 278 7.54 19.00 -24.70
N HIS A 279 7.69 19.96 -25.61
CA HIS A 279 8.82 20.01 -26.53
C HIS A 279 10.15 20.19 -25.78
N GLN A 280 10.18 21.06 -24.77
CA GLN A 280 11.35 21.25 -23.90
C GLN A 280 11.75 19.98 -23.17
N ARG A 281 10.78 19.22 -22.63
CA ARG A 281 11.04 17.92 -22.00
C ARG A 281 11.63 16.91 -22.99
N GLU A 282 11.10 16.86 -24.21
CA GLU A 282 11.61 15.97 -25.26
C GLU A 282 13.04 16.33 -25.67
N GLU A 283 13.31 17.60 -25.93
CA GLU A 283 14.63 18.07 -26.37
C GLU A 283 15.71 17.76 -25.32
N PHE A 284 15.45 18.09 -24.06
CA PHE A 284 16.34 17.75 -22.95
C PHE A 284 16.49 16.23 -22.81
N SER A 285 15.41 15.47 -22.92
CA SER A 285 15.47 13.99 -22.88
C SER A 285 16.31 13.38 -24.01
N ARG A 286 16.33 13.99 -25.20
CA ARG A 286 17.17 13.55 -26.34
C ARG A 286 18.65 13.84 -26.11
N GLN A 287 18.96 14.93 -25.41
CA GLN A 287 20.33 15.28 -25.02
C GLN A 287 20.88 14.34 -23.93
N HIS A 288 19.99 13.69 -23.18
CA HIS A 288 20.34 12.76 -22.10
C HIS A 288 19.76 11.34 -22.29
N PRO A 289 20.15 10.62 -23.37
CA PRO A 289 19.63 9.29 -23.67
C PRO A 289 19.88 8.28 -22.54
N GLN A 290 20.91 8.49 -21.72
CA GLN A 290 21.26 7.66 -20.57
C GLN A 290 20.16 7.54 -19.51
N PHE A 291 19.23 8.51 -19.42
CA PHE A 291 18.09 8.40 -18.50
C PHE A 291 17.14 7.26 -18.87
N PHE A 292 17.19 6.81 -20.12
CA PHE A 292 16.26 5.86 -20.70
C PHE A 292 16.92 4.54 -21.14
N THR A 293 18.16 4.31 -20.73
CA THR A 293 18.86 3.03 -20.95
C THR A 293 18.24 1.95 -20.05
N PHE A 294 17.97 0.78 -20.64
CA PHE A 294 17.47 -0.37 -19.88
C PHE A 294 18.64 -1.22 -19.39
N PRO A 295 18.63 -1.65 -18.12
CA PRO A 295 19.70 -2.52 -17.61
C PRO A 295 19.68 -3.89 -18.31
N SER A 296 20.85 -4.47 -18.55
CA SER A 296 20.98 -5.86 -19.00
C SER A 296 20.42 -6.82 -17.93
N PRO A 297 19.70 -7.91 -18.29
CA PRO A 297 19.49 -8.45 -19.64
C PRO A 297 18.20 -7.96 -20.32
N LEU A 298 17.58 -6.87 -19.85
CA LEU A 298 16.33 -6.40 -20.44
C LEU A 298 16.52 -6.04 -21.91
N ALA A 299 15.45 -6.26 -22.68
CA ALA A 299 15.42 -5.88 -24.09
C ALA A 299 15.79 -4.40 -24.24
N GLN A 300 16.70 -4.10 -25.16
CA GLN A 300 17.13 -2.71 -25.40
C GLN A 300 16.19 -1.98 -26.38
N LYS A 301 15.42 -2.75 -27.16
CA LYS A 301 14.41 -2.21 -28.08
C LYS A 301 13.16 -1.83 -27.30
N HIS A 302 12.92 -0.53 -27.14
CA HIS A 302 11.71 -0.02 -26.53
C HIS A 302 10.46 -0.38 -27.36
N HIS A 303 9.35 -0.56 -26.66
CA HIS A 303 8.02 -0.70 -27.27
C HIS A 303 7.35 0.67 -27.37
N GLY A 304 6.43 0.82 -28.33
CA GLY A 304 5.67 2.06 -28.55
C GLY A 304 5.71 2.55 -29.99
N ARG A 305 5.00 3.65 -30.29
CA ARG A 305 4.95 4.27 -31.63
C ARG A 305 5.90 5.46 -31.78
N GLY A 306 6.24 6.12 -30.68
CA GLY A 306 7.15 7.26 -30.66
C GLY A 306 8.45 6.92 -29.94
N GLU A 307 9.45 7.79 -30.10
CA GLU A 307 10.70 7.71 -29.34
C GLU A 307 10.44 7.78 -27.83
N PHE A 308 9.44 8.57 -27.43
CA PHE A 308 8.94 8.68 -26.06
C PHE A 308 7.43 8.44 -26.05
N ASN A 309 6.93 7.71 -25.03
CA ASN A 309 5.60 7.11 -25.08
C ASN A 309 4.54 7.78 -24.21
N HIS A 310 4.92 8.66 -23.28
CA HIS A 310 3.96 9.37 -22.42
C HIS A 310 4.54 10.69 -21.90
N PHE A 311 3.68 11.70 -21.74
CA PHE A 311 4.06 13.08 -21.41
C PHE A 311 3.24 13.75 -20.31
N ALA A 312 2.42 13.01 -19.56
CA ALA A 312 1.39 13.62 -18.73
C ALA A 312 1.75 13.65 -17.22
N PRO A 313 1.70 14.82 -16.56
CA PRO A 313 1.94 16.17 -17.13
C PRO A 313 3.43 16.52 -17.20
N GLU A 314 4.28 15.82 -16.43
CA GLU A 314 5.65 16.27 -16.13
C GLU A 314 6.70 15.17 -16.36
N SER A 315 6.31 14.03 -16.96
CA SER A 315 7.20 12.88 -17.14
C SER A 315 7.50 12.59 -18.60
N VAL A 316 8.69 12.08 -18.89
CA VAL A 316 9.06 11.44 -20.15
C VAL A 316 9.44 9.99 -19.85
N LEU A 317 9.04 9.04 -20.70
CA LEU A 317 9.38 7.63 -20.49
C LEU A 317 9.61 6.84 -21.78
N LYS A 318 10.46 5.81 -21.64
CA LYS A 318 10.58 4.66 -22.56
C LYS A 318 10.21 3.39 -21.79
N TYR A 319 9.68 2.38 -22.46
CA TYR A 319 9.34 1.11 -21.81
C TYR A 319 9.65 -0.12 -22.66
N VAL A 320 9.82 -1.24 -21.98
CA VAL A 320 9.99 -2.58 -22.55
C VAL A 320 9.01 -3.55 -21.88
N ARG A 321 8.58 -4.57 -22.62
CA ARG A 321 7.70 -5.62 -22.09
C ARG A 321 8.55 -6.69 -21.41
N VAL A 322 8.24 -7.02 -20.17
CA VAL A 322 8.94 -8.00 -19.34
C VAL A 322 7.98 -9.03 -18.72
N PRO A 323 7.17 -9.74 -19.54
CA PRO A 323 6.22 -10.71 -19.02
C PRO A 323 6.97 -11.81 -18.27
N GLY A 324 6.53 -12.12 -17.06
CA GLY A 324 7.15 -13.16 -16.23
C GLY A 324 8.49 -12.77 -15.60
N MET A 325 8.83 -11.47 -15.57
CA MET A 325 10.00 -10.98 -14.82
C MET A 325 9.99 -11.53 -13.39
N THR A 326 11.11 -12.07 -12.96
CA THR A 326 11.31 -12.59 -11.61
C THR A 326 11.69 -11.49 -10.62
N ILE A 327 11.53 -11.77 -9.33
CA ILE A 327 11.98 -10.86 -8.26
C ILE A 327 13.50 -10.63 -8.35
N ALA A 328 14.30 -11.66 -8.65
CA ALA A 328 15.74 -11.57 -8.85
C ALA A 328 16.09 -10.59 -9.99
N GLU A 329 15.44 -10.74 -11.13
CA GLU A 329 15.65 -9.86 -12.29
C GLU A 329 15.24 -8.43 -11.98
N LEU A 330 14.13 -8.22 -11.24
CA LEU A 330 13.70 -6.89 -10.84
C LEU A 330 14.70 -6.24 -9.89
N LYS A 331 15.21 -6.97 -8.89
CA LYS A 331 16.26 -6.49 -7.99
C LYS A 331 17.52 -6.11 -8.76
N ALA A 332 17.98 -6.95 -9.68
CA ALA A 332 19.15 -6.67 -10.50
C ALA A 332 18.95 -5.43 -11.38
N ALA A 333 17.79 -5.32 -12.05
CA ALA A 333 17.46 -4.15 -12.86
C ALA A 333 17.37 -2.87 -12.01
N ALA A 334 16.72 -2.93 -10.86
CA ALA A 334 16.60 -1.80 -9.94
C ALA A 334 17.97 -1.35 -9.40
N ALA A 335 18.85 -2.29 -9.04
CA ALA A 335 20.19 -2.00 -8.54
C ALA A 335 21.08 -1.39 -9.63
N ALA A 336 21.01 -1.89 -10.87
CA ALA A 336 21.73 -1.32 -12.00
C ALA A 336 21.27 0.13 -12.27
N VAL A 337 19.96 0.37 -12.27
CA VAL A 337 19.40 1.73 -12.40
C VAL A 337 19.87 2.64 -11.26
N HIS A 338 19.82 2.18 -10.02
CA HIS A 338 20.31 2.94 -8.86
C HIS A 338 21.79 3.32 -9.03
N ALA A 339 22.65 2.36 -9.40
CA ALA A 339 24.07 2.58 -9.62
C ALA A 339 24.34 3.59 -10.74
N GLU A 340 23.60 3.51 -11.86
CA GLU A 340 23.66 4.50 -12.94
C GLU A 340 23.33 5.92 -12.43
N ILE A 341 22.27 6.06 -11.65
CA ILE A 341 21.84 7.36 -11.12
C ILE A 341 22.89 7.91 -10.14
N VAL A 342 23.41 7.07 -9.26
CA VAL A 342 24.50 7.45 -8.33
C VAL A 342 25.72 7.93 -9.10
N ALA A 343 26.10 7.26 -10.20
CA ALA A 343 27.23 7.67 -11.02
C ALA A 343 27.00 9.00 -11.78
N MET A 344 25.75 9.39 -12.03
CA MET A 344 25.40 10.67 -12.64
C MET A 344 25.47 11.86 -11.66
N ARG A 345 25.48 11.61 -10.34
CA ARG A 345 25.57 12.68 -9.34
C ARG A 345 26.98 13.27 -9.35
N PRO A 346 27.15 14.60 -9.45
CA PRO A 346 28.47 15.23 -9.46
C PRO A 346 29.26 14.93 -8.18
N SER A 347 30.58 14.85 -8.31
CA SER A 347 31.55 14.59 -7.24
C SER A 347 31.63 15.78 -6.26
N GLY A 348 30.60 15.95 -5.44
CA GLY A 348 30.48 17.09 -4.51
C GLY A 348 29.26 17.04 -3.58
N GLY A 349 28.52 15.93 -3.58
CA GLY A 349 27.25 15.78 -2.86
C GLY A 349 26.06 16.21 -3.73
N ALA A 350 24.91 15.58 -3.51
CA ALA A 350 23.66 16.07 -4.08
C ALA A 350 23.47 17.52 -3.59
N GLY A 351 23.51 18.50 -4.51
CA GLY A 351 23.12 19.86 -4.19
C GLY A 351 21.79 19.84 -3.45
N ALA A 352 21.61 20.74 -2.48
CA ALA A 352 20.44 20.73 -1.60
C ALA A 352 19.16 20.63 -2.44
N LYS A 353 18.44 19.51 -2.28
CA LYS A 353 17.21 19.22 -3.00
C LYS A 353 16.21 20.36 -2.76
N PRO A 354 15.74 21.06 -3.82
CA PRO A 354 14.79 22.14 -3.62
C PRO A 354 13.48 21.57 -3.06
N ALA A 355 12.80 22.33 -2.19
CA ALA A 355 11.55 21.89 -1.56
C ALA A 355 10.47 21.51 -2.60
N THR A 356 10.49 22.16 -3.76
CA THR A 356 9.63 21.90 -4.92
C THR A 356 9.88 20.55 -5.59
N ALA A 357 11.06 19.95 -5.40
CA ALA A 357 11.42 18.65 -5.92
C ALA A 357 11.07 17.50 -4.95
N THR A 358 10.20 17.70 -3.95
CA THR A 358 9.80 16.61 -3.05
C THR A 358 8.72 15.75 -3.70
N ARG A 359 9.01 14.46 -3.92
CA ARG A 359 8.05 13.51 -4.48
C ARG A 359 7.35 12.75 -3.34
N ALA A 360 6.02 12.62 -3.43
CA ALA A 360 5.31 11.61 -2.66
C ALA A 360 5.30 10.33 -3.49
N ALA A 361 5.75 9.21 -2.92
CA ALA A 361 5.48 7.90 -3.51
C ALA A 361 3.95 7.71 -3.64
N PRO A 362 3.48 7.00 -4.70
CA PRO A 362 2.07 6.82 -5.03
C PRO A 362 1.27 6.02 -3.99
#